data_AF-A0AAD6J522-F1
#
_entry.id   AF-A0AAD6J522-F1
#
_cell.length_a   1.000
_cell.length_b   1.000
_cell.length_c   1.000
_cell.angle_alpha   90.00
_cell.angle_beta   90.00
_cell.angle_gamma   90.00
#
_symmetry.space_group_name_H-M   'P 1'
#
loop_
_entity.id
_entity.type
_entity.pdbx_description
1 polymer ?
#
loop_
_entity_poly.entity_id
_entity_poly.type
_entity_poly.pdbx_seq_one_letter_code
_entity_poly.pdbx_strand_id
1 'polypeptide(L)'
;MDYALNAREVKAIVMQRLVQVDGKVRTDATFPCGFMDVITLEKTGEHFRLIYDTKGRFTVHRITPEEAKYKLCKVRRVQLGKKGIPYLVTHDARTIRYPDPLIKVNDTVKVDLETGKIEEYISFDTGSIVMVTGGRNMGRVGVITHRERHDGGFDIVHIKDSIDNTFATRLSNVFIIGTDKPWISLPKGKGVKVSGGPIRACLSEQVAQNLNPMSVKRIARLIMAPTRKTCEIYAIGVLGCTGSVGQRFILLLSSHPYFDLIAVGASSRSAGKAYKDATRWKQAALMPQQVKDMVVKECTPEGFTDCDIVFSGLDADVAGDIEMAFLMANIPTFSNAKNYRRDPLTPLIVPLVNTSHFSIIPHQMKTHKLSKGFLVTNANCSTTGLVVPLAALVEAFGPISAVAVTTLQAISGGGYPGVPSMDILDNVVPYISGEEEKIEWETGKILGGVNANGTAFEMRTMAVSAQCNRVAVMDGHTACVNVKFERQPPPSVEEIKEAFRKYRCEPQELGCPSAPKQAIVVLEEEDRPQPRLDRDTEGGYSVSVGRVRKDTVFDVKFVALSHNTVLGAAGSSILNAEVAVIKGLL
;
A
#
# COMPACT_ATOMS: atom_id res chain seq x y z
N MET A 1 25.84 -9.35 -13.16
CA MET A 1 26.72 -10.35 -12.56
C MET A 1 25.96 -11.64 -12.58
N ASP A 2 26.24 -12.49 -13.56
CA ASP A 2 25.49 -13.70 -13.91
C ASP A 2 25.73 -14.86 -12.92
N TYR A 3 25.45 -14.61 -11.64
CA TYR A 3 25.61 -15.62 -10.58
C TYR A 3 24.42 -16.59 -10.50
N ALA A 4 23.21 -16.12 -10.80
CA ALA A 4 22.01 -16.94 -10.89
C ALA A 4 20.99 -16.30 -11.84
N LEU A 5 20.37 -17.14 -12.67
CA LEU A 5 19.38 -16.77 -13.68
C LEU A 5 17.94 -17.03 -13.22
N ASN A 6 17.73 -17.94 -12.28
CA ASN A 6 16.42 -18.30 -11.74
C ASN A 6 16.43 -18.47 -10.20
N ALA A 7 15.25 -18.46 -9.58
CA ALA A 7 15.11 -18.56 -8.13
C ALA A 7 15.62 -19.89 -7.55
N ARG A 8 15.65 -20.96 -8.37
CA ARG A 8 16.17 -22.27 -7.98
C ARG A 8 17.69 -22.24 -7.83
N GLU A 9 18.39 -21.56 -8.73
CA GLU A 9 19.83 -21.32 -8.66
C GLU A 9 20.20 -20.44 -7.47
N VAL A 10 19.44 -19.38 -7.20
CA VAL A 10 19.63 -18.54 -6.00
C VAL A 10 19.52 -19.38 -4.73
N LYS A 11 18.45 -20.19 -4.63
CA LYS A 11 18.25 -21.09 -3.49
C LYS A 11 19.41 -22.08 -3.35
N ALA A 12 19.91 -22.62 -4.47
CA ALA A 12 21.07 -23.52 -4.46
C ALA A 12 22.35 -22.82 -3.98
N ILE A 13 22.67 -21.61 -4.46
CA ILE A 13 23.86 -20.84 -4.09
C ILE A 13 23.84 -20.46 -2.60
N VAL A 14 22.68 -20.01 -2.13
CA VAL A 14 22.46 -19.61 -0.74
C VAL A 14 22.50 -20.85 0.18
N MET A 15 21.93 -21.99 -0.23
CA MET A 15 22.04 -23.25 0.51
C MET A 15 23.48 -23.80 0.57
N GLN A 16 24.31 -23.49 -0.42
CA GLN A 16 25.75 -23.81 -0.41
C GLN A 16 26.56 -22.91 0.52
N ARG A 17 25.93 -22.00 1.28
CA ARG A 17 26.57 -21.12 2.28
C ARG A 17 27.60 -20.14 1.68
N LEU A 18 27.50 -19.86 0.38
CA LEU A 18 28.49 -19.05 -0.35
C LEU A 18 28.27 -17.54 -0.25
N VAL A 19 27.16 -17.11 0.39
CA VAL A 19 26.76 -15.71 0.50
C VAL A 19 26.79 -15.30 1.96
N GLN A 20 27.52 -14.23 2.25
CA GLN A 20 27.52 -13.59 3.56
C GLN A 20 26.89 -12.19 3.48
N VAL A 21 26.17 -11.81 4.53
CA VAL A 21 25.69 -10.45 4.74
C VAL A 21 26.19 -9.97 6.09
N ASP A 22 26.94 -8.87 6.10
CA ASP A 22 27.64 -8.32 7.26
C ASP A 22 28.54 -9.36 7.96
N GLY A 23 29.30 -10.14 7.17
CA GLY A 23 30.19 -11.19 7.66
C GLY A 23 29.50 -12.46 8.18
N LYS A 24 28.16 -12.52 8.11
CA LYS A 24 27.38 -13.69 8.54
C LYS A 24 26.86 -14.47 7.34
N VAL A 25 27.17 -15.76 7.27
CA VAL A 25 26.64 -16.69 6.27
C VAL A 25 25.12 -16.68 6.30
N ARG A 26 24.50 -16.50 5.13
CA ARG A 26 23.04 -16.55 4.96
C ARG A 26 22.67 -17.74 4.10
N THR A 27 21.70 -18.51 4.59
CA THR A 27 21.10 -19.67 3.90
C THR A 27 19.63 -19.44 3.54
N ASP A 28 19.10 -18.27 3.90
CA ASP A 28 17.76 -17.84 3.56
C ASP A 28 17.81 -16.87 2.38
N ALA A 29 17.18 -17.25 1.27
CA ALA A 29 17.10 -16.43 0.06
C ALA A 29 16.21 -15.19 0.24
N THR A 30 15.45 -15.11 1.33
CA THR A 30 14.55 -13.99 1.65
C THR A 30 15.10 -13.08 2.76
N PHE A 31 16.37 -13.28 3.16
CA PHE A 31 16.99 -12.50 4.23
C PHE A 31 16.99 -10.99 3.91
N PRO A 32 16.43 -10.13 4.78
CA PRO A 32 16.33 -8.70 4.51
C PRO A 32 17.71 -8.05 4.56
N CYS A 33 18.09 -7.35 3.48
CA CYS A 33 19.31 -6.56 3.42
C CYS A 33 18.96 -5.06 3.35
N GLY A 34 19.61 -4.25 4.17
CA GLY A 34 19.35 -2.83 4.35
C GLY A 34 20.41 -1.91 3.76
N PHE A 35 20.22 -0.61 4.00
CA PHE A 35 21.20 0.42 3.67
C PHE A 35 22.51 0.21 4.43
N MET A 36 23.64 0.34 3.73
CA MET A 36 25.02 0.09 4.20
C MET A 36 25.39 -1.38 4.46
N ASP A 37 24.50 -2.35 4.21
CA ASP A 37 24.85 -3.77 4.36
C ASP A 37 25.94 -4.17 3.36
N VAL A 38 26.88 -5.00 3.83
CA VAL A 38 27.97 -5.56 3.03
C VAL A 38 27.63 -7.00 2.65
N ILE A 39 27.57 -7.27 1.35
CA ILE A 39 27.33 -8.59 0.78
C ILE A 39 28.65 -9.14 0.24
N THR A 40 29.07 -10.30 0.72
CA THR A 40 30.29 -10.98 0.28
C THR A 40 29.95 -12.31 -0.39
N LEU A 41 30.56 -12.54 -1.55
CA LEU A 41 30.51 -13.82 -2.26
C LEU A 41 31.87 -14.52 -2.09
N GLU A 42 31.93 -15.49 -1.19
CA GLU A 42 33.22 -16.14 -0.82
C GLU A 42 33.91 -16.79 -2.01
N LYS A 43 33.13 -17.44 -2.89
CA LYS A 43 33.67 -18.21 -4.02
C LYS A 43 34.34 -17.34 -5.09
N THR A 44 33.91 -16.10 -5.24
CA THR A 44 34.46 -15.16 -6.23
C THR A 44 35.33 -14.07 -5.63
N GLY A 45 35.38 -13.97 -4.30
CA GLY A 45 36.08 -12.90 -3.58
C GLY A 45 35.50 -11.51 -3.89
N GLU A 46 34.25 -11.44 -4.34
CA GLU A 46 33.60 -10.16 -4.65
C GLU A 46 32.78 -9.64 -3.48
N HIS A 47 32.89 -8.33 -3.24
CA HIS A 47 32.21 -7.63 -2.18
C HIS A 47 31.33 -6.52 -2.73
N PHE A 48 30.18 -6.33 -2.10
CA PHE A 48 29.21 -5.31 -2.48
C PHE A 48 28.66 -4.57 -1.27
N ARG A 49 28.32 -3.30 -1.45
CA ARG A 49 27.60 -2.49 -0.48
C ARG A 49 26.26 -2.05 -1.04
N LEU A 50 25.22 -2.15 -0.22
CA LEU A 50 23.90 -1.62 -0.56
C LEU A 50 23.80 -0.13 -0.21
N ILE A 51 23.65 0.71 -1.22
CA ILE A 51 23.50 2.17 -1.07
C ILE A 51 22.38 2.70 -1.96
N TYR A 52 22.00 3.97 -1.82
CA TYR A 52 20.96 4.57 -2.66
C TYR A 52 21.55 5.19 -3.94
N ASP A 53 20.85 5.05 -5.06
CA ASP A 53 21.08 5.87 -6.26
C ASP A 53 20.34 7.22 -6.15
N THR A 54 20.67 8.20 -7.01
CA THR A 54 20.03 9.53 -7.02
C THR A 54 18.54 9.53 -7.42
N LYS A 55 18.00 8.35 -7.75
CA LYS A 55 16.57 8.08 -7.98
C LYS A 55 15.88 7.45 -6.75
N GLY A 56 16.61 7.25 -5.65
CA GLY A 56 16.08 6.68 -4.41
C GLY A 56 15.98 5.15 -4.39
N ARG A 57 16.64 4.43 -5.28
CA ARG A 57 16.61 2.96 -5.32
C ARG A 57 17.85 2.38 -4.68
N PHE A 58 17.73 1.19 -4.07
CA PHE A 58 18.92 0.44 -3.67
C PHE A 58 19.75 0.06 -4.92
N THR A 59 21.04 0.34 -4.83
CA THR A 59 22.05 -0.05 -5.81
C THR A 59 23.12 -0.87 -5.13
N VAL A 60 23.49 -1.97 -5.79
CA VAL A 60 24.55 -2.86 -5.35
C VAL A 60 25.86 -2.28 -5.90
N HIS A 61 26.65 -1.66 -5.04
CA HIS A 61 27.92 -1.06 -5.42
C HIS A 61 29.06 -2.03 -5.12
N ARG A 62 29.91 -2.32 -6.11
CA ARG A 62 31.10 -3.17 -5.91
C ARG A 62 32.13 -2.40 -5.09
N ILE A 63 32.62 -3.01 -4.02
CA ILE A 63 33.60 -2.41 -3.10
C ILE A 63 34.88 -3.25 -3.04
N THR A 64 35.95 -2.68 -2.47
CA THR A 64 37.20 -3.43 -2.26
C THR A 64 37.12 -4.31 -1.01
N PRO A 65 37.98 -5.34 -0.87
CA PRO A 65 38.04 -6.17 0.32
C PRO A 65 38.31 -5.38 1.61
N GLU A 66 39.08 -4.30 1.55
CA GLU A 66 39.37 -3.43 2.70
C GLU A 66 38.12 -2.67 3.16
N GLU A 67 37.32 -2.17 2.22
CA GLU A 67 36.04 -1.52 2.50
C GLU A 67 34.98 -2.52 2.99
N ALA A 68 35.11 -3.80 2.65
CA ALA A 68 34.19 -4.85 3.06
C ALA A 68 34.34 -5.26 4.54
N LYS A 69 35.44 -4.90 5.21
CA LYS A 69 35.69 -5.23 6.62
C LYS A 69 34.86 -4.41 7.60
N TYR A 70 34.36 -3.25 7.18
CA TYR A 70 33.62 -2.34 8.06
C TYR A 70 32.32 -1.84 7.45
N LYS A 71 31.40 -1.47 8.34
CA LYS A 71 30.10 -0.89 8.01
C LYS A 71 29.92 0.45 8.71
N LEU A 72 29.34 1.42 8.00
CA LEU A 72 28.98 2.70 8.59
C LEU A 72 27.59 2.60 9.20
N CYS A 73 27.45 3.07 10.44
CA CYS A 73 26.21 3.00 11.19
C CYS A 73 25.86 4.36 11.81
N LYS A 74 24.71 4.93 11.44
CA LYS A 74 24.18 6.13 12.11
C LYS A 74 23.65 5.79 13.50
N VAL A 75 24.07 6.57 14.50
CA VAL A 75 23.61 6.48 15.89
C VAL A 75 22.21 7.07 16.00
N ARG A 76 21.24 6.24 16.39
CA ARG A 76 19.84 6.63 16.61
C ARG A 76 19.59 7.07 18.04
N ARG A 77 20.27 6.44 19.00
CA ARG A 77 20.02 6.62 20.43
C ARG A 77 21.24 6.27 21.24
N VAL A 78 21.51 7.04 22.30
CA VAL A 78 22.51 6.74 23.33
C VAL A 78 21.78 6.73 24.67
N GLN A 79 21.93 5.65 25.44
CA GLN A 79 21.21 5.43 26.70
C GLN A 79 22.06 4.68 27.72
N LEU A 80 21.69 4.81 29.00
CA LEU A 80 22.23 3.99 30.09
C LEU A 80 21.34 2.76 30.27
N GLY A 81 21.94 1.57 30.23
CA GLY A 81 21.26 0.29 30.42
C GLY A 81 21.19 -0.14 31.88
N LYS A 82 20.72 -1.38 32.10
CA LYS A 82 20.73 -2.01 33.42
C LYS A 82 22.15 -1.98 34.01
N LYS A 83 22.28 -1.60 35.28
CA LYS A 83 23.55 -1.37 36.00
C LYS A 83 24.37 -0.16 35.53
N GLY A 84 23.76 0.82 34.86
CA GLY A 84 24.41 2.08 34.48
C GLY A 84 25.40 1.97 33.32
N ILE A 85 25.38 0.87 32.57
CA ILE A 85 26.29 0.66 31.44
C ILE A 85 25.80 1.47 30.22
N PRO A 86 26.60 2.40 29.67
CA PRO A 86 26.23 3.13 28.46
C PRO A 86 26.18 2.20 27.25
N TYR A 87 25.16 2.37 26.41
CA TYR A 87 25.06 1.70 25.12
C TYR A 87 24.47 2.65 24.08
N LEU A 88 24.84 2.42 22.82
CA LEU A 88 24.22 3.08 21.68
C LEU A 88 23.43 2.09 20.83
N VAL A 89 22.42 2.60 20.14
CA VAL A 89 21.61 1.87 19.17
C VAL A 89 21.79 2.52 17.80
N THR A 90 22.12 1.71 16.81
CA THR A 90 22.34 2.14 15.43
C THR A 90 21.07 1.98 14.58
N HIS A 91 21.06 2.59 13.40
CA HIS A 91 19.94 2.51 12.45
C HIS A 91 19.62 1.09 11.94
N ASP A 92 20.60 0.17 11.97
CA ASP A 92 20.45 -1.24 11.60
C ASP A 92 20.17 -2.14 12.82
N ALA A 93 19.65 -1.55 13.91
CA ALA A 93 19.25 -2.21 15.14
C ALA A 93 20.39 -2.90 15.93
N ARG A 94 21.66 -2.58 15.69
CA ARG A 94 22.76 -3.04 16.54
C ARG A 94 22.77 -2.27 17.86
N THR A 95 23.10 -2.99 18.93
CA THR A 95 23.33 -2.41 20.26
C THR A 95 24.80 -2.58 20.62
N ILE A 96 25.53 -1.47 20.73
CA ILE A 96 26.96 -1.47 21.07
C ILE A 96 27.12 -0.91 22.48
N ARG A 97 27.72 -1.69 23.38
CA ARG A 97 27.98 -1.31 24.78
C ARG A 97 29.32 -0.61 24.90
N TYR A 98 29.44 0.24 25.91
CA TYR A 98 30.64 1.03 26.19
C TYR A 98 31.10 1.89 25.00
N PRO A 99 30.20 2.67 24.36
CA PRO A 99 30.63 3.62 23.33
C PRO A 99 31.47 4.73 23.96
N ASP A 100 32.33 5.35 23.15
CA ASP A 100 33.05 6.56 23.54
C ASP A 100 32.04 7.65 23.99
N PRO A 101 32.26 8.30 25.15
CA PRO A 101 31.37 9.35 25.65
C PRO A 101 31.15 10.53 24.70
N LEU A 102 32.06 10.75 23.75
CA LEU A 102 31.97 11.81 22.76
C LEU A 102 30.96 11.53 21.64
N ILE A 103 30.55 10.28 21.46
CA ILE A 103 29.59 9.87 20.42
C ILE A 103 28.18 10.32 20.79
N LYS A 104 27.56 11.12 19.89
CA LYS A 104 26.22 11.67 20.07
C LYS A 104 25.22 11.09 19.08
N VAL A 105 23.94 11.38 19.32
CA VAL A 105 22.86 11.01 18.40
C VAL A 105 23.04 11.76 17.07
N ASN A 106 22.86 11.05 15.96
CA ASN A 106 23.11 11.46 14.56
C ASN A 106 24.55 11.36 14.06
N ASP A 107 25.51 11.03 14.92
CA ASP A 107 26.88 10.70 14.48
C ASP A 107 26.88 9.39 13.69
N THR A 108 27.90 9.20 12.86
CA THR A 108 28.15 7.93 12.17
C THR A 108 29.33 7.23 12.82
N VAL A 109 29.15 5.98 13.24
CA VAL A 109 30.22 5.11 13.74
C VAL A 109 30.64 4.12 12.66
N LYS A 110 31.94 3.89 12.54
CA LYS A 110 32.54 2.85 11.71
C LYS A 110 32.67 1.58 12.54
N VAL A 111 31.89 0.56 12.19
CA VAL A 111 31.83 -0.71 12.90
C VAL A 111 32.59 -1.76 12.12
N ASP A 112 33.59 -2.36 12.75
CA ASP A 112 34.28 -3.53 12.21
C ASP A 112 33.34 -4.74 12.25
N LEU A 113 33.19 -5.43 11.12
CA LEU A 113 32.21 -6.50 10.95
C LEU A 113 32.65 -7.82 11.60
N GLU A 114 33.95 -8.03 11.82
CA GLU A 114 34.49 -9.25 12.46
C GLU A 114 34.31 -9.19 13.99
N THR A 115 34.70 -8.06 14.59
CA THR A 115 34.70 -7.85 16.03
C THR A 115 33.40 -7.23 16.56
N GLY A 116 32.64 -6.56 15.69
CA GLY A 116 31.43 -5.81 16.06
C GLY A 116 31.71 -4.57 16.90
N LYS A 117 32.96 -4.12 17.00
CA LYS A 117 33.39 -2.94 17.76
C LYS A 117 33.44 -1.70 16.87
N ILE A 118 33.39 -0.53 17.50
CA ILE A 118 33.56 0.76 16.85
C ILE A 118 35.06 1.01 16.68
N GLU A 119 35.52 1.25 15.46
CA GLU A 119 36.89 1.67 15.19
C GLU A 119 37.04 3.19 15.31
N GLU A 120 36.14 3.92 14.63
CA GLU A 120 36.19 5.36 14.46
C GLU A 120 34.75 5.92 14.40
N TYR A 121 34.59 7.23 14.60
CA TYR A 121 33.30 7.90 14.45
C TYR A 121 33.46 9.29 13.84
N ILE A 122 32.39 9.79 13.21
CA ILE A 122 32.29 11.15 12.69
C ILE A 122 31.13 11.84 13.39
N SER A 123 31.44 12.97 14.01
CA SER A 123 30.43 13.85 14.60
C SER A 123 29.59 14.55 13.54
N PHE A 124 28.30 14.69 13.83
CA PHE A 124 27.39 15.49 13.01
C PHE A 124 27.72 16.97 13.14
N ASP A 125 28.42 17.51 12.15
CA ASP A 125 28.81 18.92 12.10
C ASP A 125 28.73 19.49 10.67
N THR A 126 28.73 20.82 10.56
CA THR A 126 28.90 21.53 9.29
C THR A 126 30.25 21.18 8.68
N GLY A 127 30.31 20.99 7.36
CA GLY A 127 31.50 20.51 6.66
C GLY A 127 31.55 18.99 6.48
N SER A 128 30.72 18.21 7.19
CA SER A 128 30.65 16.76 6.98
C SER A 128 29.99 16.40 5.64
N ILE A 129 30.53 15.38 4.97
CA ILE A 129 29.97 14.80 3.74
C ILE A 129 28.87 13.82 4.12
N VAL A 130 27.71 13.99 3.49
CA VAL A 130 26.50 13.26 3.81
C VAL A 130 25.83 12.68 2.58
N MET A 131 25.19 11.53 2.75
CA MET A 131 24.23 10.95 1.83
C MET A 131 22.82 11.12 2.38
N VAL A 132 21.89 11.55 1.54
CA VAL A 132 20.47 11.66 1.92
C VAL A 132 19.80 10.30 1.82
N THR A 133 19.18 9.84 2.91
CA THR A 133 18.54 8.52 3.04
C THR A 133 17.02 8.58 3.01
N GLY A 134 16.41 9.76 2.82
CA GLY A 134 14.96 9.91 2.75
C GLY A 134 14.48 11.24 2.14
N GLY A 135 13.23 11.26 1.69
CA GLY A 135 12.61 12.43 1.05
C GLY A 135 13.00 12.64 -0.42
N ARG A 136 12.63 13.79 -1.00
CA ARG A 136 12.80 14.10 -2.44
C ARG A 136 14.24 14.05 -2.95
N ASN A 137 15.21 14.25 -2.06
CA ASN A 137 16.64 14.31 -2.35
C ASN A 137 17.37 12.99 -2.05
N MET A 138 16.65 11.88 -1.83
CA MET A 138 17.24 10.57 -1.50
C MET A 138 18.31 10.12 -2.52
N GLY A 139 19.41 9.58 -1.99
CA GLY A 139 20.59 9.16 -2.73
C GLY A 139 21.48 10.29 -3.26
N ARG A 140 21.14 11.55 -2.97
CA ARG A 140 22.07 12.66 -3.23
C ARG A 140 23.17 12.71 -2.18
N VAL A 141 24.38 13.09 -2.60
CA VAL A 141 25.54 13.28 -1.73
C VAL A 141 26.02 14.72 -1.81
N GLY A 142 26.40 15.28 -0.67
CA GLY A 142 26.98 16.63 -0.61
C GLY A 142 27.52 16.96 0.78
N VAL A 143 28.00 18.18 0.96
CA VAL A 143 28.57 18.71 2.20
C VAL A 143 27.51 19.52 2.94
N ILE A 144 27.40 19.34 4.26
CA ILE A 144 26.52 20.18 5.09
C ILE A 144 27.08 21.60 5.14
N THR A 145 26.31 22.59 4.70
CA THR A 145 26.71 24.00 4.75
C THR A 145 26.15 24.73 5.96
N HIS A 146 24.86 24.57 6.23
CA HIS A 146 24.14 25.28 7.28
C HIS A 146 23.06 24.39 7.92
N ARG A 147 22.79 24.63 9.20
CA ARG A 147 21.72 23.98 9.97
C ARG A 147 20.75 25.02 10.47
N GLU A 148 19.48 24.85 10.12
CA GLU A 148 18.39 25.67 10.62
C GLU A 148 17.61 24.88 11.67
N ARG A 149 17.56 25.45 12.88
CA ARG A 149 16.78 24.91 13.99
C ARG A 149 15.50 25.72 14.11
N HIS A 150 14.36 25.06 13.95
CA HIS A 150 13.05 25.68 14.16
C HIS A 150 12.48 25.21 15.50
N ASP A 151 12.21 26.15 16.41
CA ASP A 151 11.55 25.83 17.67
C ASP A 151 10.12 25.35 17.40
N GLY A 152 9.84 24.09 17.76
CA GLY A 152 8.57 23.40 17.49
C GLY A 152 8.46 22.72 16.11
N GLY A 153 9.50 22.81 15.26
CA GLY A 153 9.55 22.22 13.92
C GLY A 153 10.60 21.11 13.74
N PHE A 154 10.80 20.65 12.50
CA PHE A 154 11.88 19.72 12.15
C PHE A 154 13.17 20.51 11.86
N ASP A 155 14.31 20.03 12.36
CA ASP A 155 15.62 20.58 12.00
C ASP A 155 15.90 20.38 10.51
N ILE A 156 16.23 21.46 9.81
CA ILE A 156 16.54 21.48 8.38
C ILE A 156 18.05 21.61 8.19
N VAL A 157 18.58 20.81 7.27
CA VAL A 157 20.00 20.77 6.92
C VAL A 157 20.14 21.15 5.46
N HIS A 158 20.96 22.16 5.20
CA HIS A 158 21.32 22.61 3.85
C HIS A 158 22.58 21.88 3.41
N ILE A 159 22.51 21.31 2.21
CA ILE A 159 23.56 20.47 1.65
C ILE A 159 23.94 21.03 0.28
N LYS A 160 25.24 21.12 0.02
CA LYS A 160 25.81 21.52 -1.27
C LYS A 160 26.48 20.31 -1.93
N ASP A 161 26.09 19.94 -3.14
CA ASP A 161 26.75 18.85 -3.87
C ASP A 161 28.04 19.29 -4.57
N SER A 162 28.75 18.35 -5.18
CA SER A 162 30.04 18.60 -5.83
C SER A 162 29.98 19.42 -7.12
N ILE A 163 28.77 19.75 -7.61
CA ILE A 163 28.56 20.67 -8.76
C ILE A 163 27.87 21.94 -8.24
N ASP A 164 28.08 22.26 -6.96
CA ASP A 164 27.60 23.46 -6.27
C ASP A 164 26.08 23.63 -6.20
N ASN A 165 25.28 22.60 -6.49
CA ASN A 165 23.84 22.70 -6.28
C ASN A 165 23.51 22.58 -4.80
N THR A 166 22.72 23.54 -4.31
CA THR A 166 22.25 23.57 -2.92
C THR A 166 20.84 23.02 -2.80
N PHE A 167 20.59 22.18 -1.80
CA PHE A 167 19.27 21.67 -1.48
C PHE A 167 19.12 21.41 0.02
N ALA A 168 17.88 21.45 0.51
CA ALA A 168 17.57 21.24 1.93
C ALA A 168 16.88 19.88 2.16
N THR A 169 17.12 19.29 3.34
CA THR A 169 16.42 18.09 3.81
C THR A 169 16.30 18.09 5.33
N ARG A 170 15.44 17.23 5.88
CA ARG A 170 15.30 17.07 7.33
C ARG A 170 16.54 16.37 7.89
N LEU A 171 16.99 16.76 9.08
CA LEU A 171 18.13 16.15 9.78
C LEU A 171 18.00 14.62 9.93
N SER A 172 16.77 14.13 10.11
CA SER A 172 16.48 12.69 10.19
C SER A 172 16.90 11.92 8.93
N ASN A 173 16.89 12.58 7.77
CA ASN A 173 17.13 12.00 6.45
C ASN A 173 18.60 12.11 6.01
N VAL A 174 19.49 12.59 6.89
CA VAL A 174 20.91 12.80 6.59
C VAL A 174 21.74 11.67 7.19
N PHE A 175 22.65 11.09 6.43
CA PHE A 175 23.59 10.07 6.89
C PHE A 175 25.02 10.49 6.57
N ILE A 176 25.87 10.62 7.59
CA ILE A 176 27.26 11.06 7.39
C ILE A 176 28.08 9.91 6.84
N ILE A 177 28.85 10.19 5.78
CA ILE A 177 29.69 9.22 5.10
C ILE A 177 31.17 9.62 5.10
N GLY A 178 31.54 10.82 5.55
CA GLY A 178 32.93 11.29 5.59
C GLY A 178 33.05 12.75 6.05
N THR A 179 34.27 13.25 6.20
CA THR A 179 34.58 14.66 6.49
C THR A 179 35.25 15.32 5.27
N ASP A 180 36.48 14.94 4.95
CA ASP A 180 37.21 15.46 3.77
C ASP A 180 36.97 14.60 2.53
N LYS A 181 36.90 13.29 2.75
CA LYS A 181 36.60 12.28 1.73
C LYS A 181 35.58 11.30 2.28
N PRO A 182 34.65 10.79 1.44
CA PRO A 182 33.79 9.69 1.83
C PRO A 182 34.62 8.48 2.28
N TRP A 183 34.27 7.91 3.43
CA TRP A 183 34.77 6.62 3.91
C TRP A 183 34.22 5.44 3.11
N ILE A 184 33.33 5.68 2.15
CA ILE A 184 32.78 4.62 1.29
C ILE A 184 32.91 4.99 -0.17
N SER A 185 33.03 3.98 -1.02
CA SER A 185 32.95 4.16 -2.46
C SER A 185 31.51 4.47 -2.90
N LEU A 186 31.38 5.35 -3.90
CA LEU A 186 30.09 5.87 -4.36
C LEU A 186 29.74 5.38 -5.78
N PRO A 187 28.45 5.21 -6.11
CA PRO A 187 28.01 4.78 -7.44
C PRO A 187 28.33 5.80 -8.54
N LYS A 188 28.15 5.39 -9.80
CA LYS A 188 28.28 6.28 -10.97
C LYS A 188 27.44 7.55 -10.79
N GLY A 189 28.08 8.70 -10.99
CA GLY A 189 27.48 10.02 -10.75
C GLY A 189 27.72 10.61 -9.35
N LYS A 190 28.44 9.90 -8.45
CA LYS A 190 28.91 10.38 -7.13
C LYS A 190 27.81 11.06 -6.28
N GLY A 191 26.55 10.64 -6.45
CA GLY A 191 25.42 11.22 -5.71
C GLY A 191 24.92 12.57 -6.24
N VAL A 192 25.30 13.01 -7.44
CA VAL A 192 24.80 14.25 -8.04
C VAL A 192 23.57 13.97 -8.91
N LYS A 193 22.49 14.74 -8.70
CA LYS A 193 21.23 14.61 -9.44
C LYS A 193 21.18 15.64 -10.57
N VAL A 194 21.38 15.19 -11.80
CA VAL A 194 21.29 16.05 -13.00
C VAL A 194 19.82 16.39 -13.28
N SER A 195 19.49 17.68 -13.36
CA SER A 195 18.17 18.17 -13.75
C SER A 195 18.08 18.23 -15.28
N GLY A 196 16.99 17.72 -15.84
CA GLY A 196 16.64 17.60 -17.26
C GLY A 196 17.52 18.28 -18.32
N GLY A 197 18.19 17.46 -19.14
CA GLY A 197 18.76 17.80 -20.46
C GLY A 197 19.04 16.50 -21.23
N PRO A 198 18.96 16.48 -22.58
CA PRO A 198 19.01 15.25 -23.36
C PRO A 198 20.39 14.57 -23.23
N ILE A 199 20.39 13.25 -23.40
CA ILE A 199 21.58 12.41 -23.42
C ILE A 199 22.51 12.88 -24.56
N ARG A 200 23.52 13.69 -24.23
CA ARG A 200 24.87 13.77 -24.83
C ARG A 200 25.49 15.14 -24.56
N ALA A 201 26.56 15.18 -23.77
CA ALA A 201 27.85 15.78 -24.16
C ALA A 201 28.81 15.88 -22.95
N CYS A 202 30.09 15.67 -23.25
CA CYS A 202 31.30 16.01 -22.49
C CYS A 202 31.72 15.10 -21.32
N LEU A 203 32.57 14.11 -21.61
CA LEU A 203 34.03 14.31 -21.51
C LEU A 203 34.79 13.21 -22.28
N SER A 204 35.70 13.70 -23.12
CA SER A 204 36.78 13.14 -23.95
C SER A 204 37.17 11.64 -23.90
N GLU A 205 37.44 11.15 -25.11
CA GLU A 205 37.96 9.83 -25.53
C GLU A 205 39.26 9.41 -24.84
N GLN A 206 39.37 8.13 -24.47
CA GLN A 206 40.26 7.17 -25.12
C GLN A 206 40.04 5.74 -24.58
N VAL A 207 40.25 4.77 -25.47
CA VAL A 207 40.16 3.30 -25.32
C VAL A 207 38.76 2.70 -25.51
N ALA A 208 38.43 2.47 -26.78
CA ALA A 208 37.50 1.45 -27.20
C ALA A 208 38.09 0.05 -26.97
N GLN A 209 37.33 -0.86 -26.38
CA GLN A 209 37.10 -2.22 -26.91
C GLN A 209 36.05 -2.97 -26.05
N ASN A 210 34.97 -3.37 -26.74
CA ASN A 210 34.02 -4.46 -26.44
C ASN A 210 33.35 -4.53 -25.04
N LEU A 211 32.05 -4.18 -24.97
CA LEU A 211 30.95 -5.01 -24.41
C LEU A 211 29.64 -4.20 -24.22
N ASN A 212 28.52 -4.84 -24.54
CA ASN A 212 27.16 -4.32 -24.71
C ASN A 212 26.42 -4.08 -23.35
N PRO A 213 25.72 -2.96 -23.10
CA PRO A 213 25.21 -2.61 -21.77
C PRO A 213 23.73 -2.98 -21.56
N MET A 214 23.42 -4.21 -21.15
CA MET A 214 22.05 -4.55 -20.71
C MET A 214 21.91 -5.59 -19.58
N SER A 215 23.00 -6.07 -18.99
CA SER A 215 22.95 -7.36 -18.28
C SER A 215 23.15 -7.29 -16.76
N VAL A 216 23.17 -6.10 -16.14
CA VAL A 216 23.51 -5.97 -14.69
C VAL A 216 22.29 -5.66 -13.80
N LYS A 217 21.19 -5.13 -14.34
CA LYS A 217 19.98 -4.79 -13.56
C LYS A 217 19.14 -5.99 -13.13
N ARG A 218 19.35 -7.17 -13.73
CA ARG A 218 18.47 -8.34 -13.54
C ARG A 218 18.86 -9.26 -12.38
N ILE A 219 20.09 -9.19 -11.86
CA ILE A 219 20.58 -10.23 -10.92
C ILE A 219 20.61 -9.77 -9.47
N ALA A 220 20.77 -8.47 -9.23
CA ALA A 220 20.43 -7.88 -7.93
C ALA A 220 18.94 -8.07 -7.57
N ARG A 221 18.06 -8.33 -8.56
CA ARG A 221 16.65 -8.66 -8.35
C ARG A 221 16.39 -10.10 -7.91
N LEU A 222 17.36 -11.01 -8.04
CA LEU A 222 17.12 -12.45 -7.83
C LEU A 222 17.55 -12.98 -6.46
N ILE A 223 18.59 -12.39 -5.83
CA ILE A 223 19.05 -12.80 -4.49
C ILE A 223 18.13 -12.27 -3.37
N MET A 224 17.17 -11.40 -3.71
CA MET A 224 16.02 -11.07 -2.86
C MET A 224 14.82 -11.94 -3.29
N ALA A 225 14.63 -13.11 -2.68
CA ALA A 225 13.46 -13.94 -2.97
C ALA A 225 12.22 -13.49 -2.15
N PRO A 226 11.01 -13.93 -2.55
CA PRO A 226 10.15 -13.31 -3.54
C PRO A 226 9.07 -12.46 -2.86
N THR A 227 9.09 -11.14 -3.04
CA THR A 227 7.87 -10.33 -3.03
C THR A 227 8.16 -9.03 -3.76
N ARG A 228 7.21 -8.61 -4.60
CA ARG A 228 7.27 -7.47 -5.54
C ARG A 228 7.89 -7.82 -6.90
N LYS A 229 7.00 -8.26 -7.80
CA LYS A 229 7.01 -7.79 -9.19
C LYS A 229 7.56 -6.36 -9.22
N THR A 230 8.43 -6.08 -10.18
CA THR A 230 8.91 -4.75 -10.52
C THR A 230 7.80 -3.72 -10.32
N CYS A 231 7.95 -2.74 -9.40
CA CYS A 231 7.02 -1.61 -9.29
C CYS A 231 7.11 -0.79 -10.57
N GLU A 232 6.44 -1.26 -11.62
CA GLU A 232 5.85 -0.39 -12.63
C GLU A 232 4.86 0.49 -11.88
N ILE A 233 5.06 1.80 -12.00
CA ILE A 233 4.14 2.79 -11.46
C ILE A 233 3.10 2.95 -12.56
N TYR A 234 1.84 2.63 -12.24
CA TYR A 234 0.72 2.77 -13.16
C TYR A 234 0.20 4.21 -13.08
N ALA A 235 0.05 4.83 -14.23
CA ALA A 235 -0.59 6.12 -14.36
C ALA A 235 -2.10 5.96 -14.14
N ILE A 236 -2.68 6.72 -13.23
CA ILE A 236 -4.10 6.56 -12.88
C ILE A 236 -4.91 7.83 -13.09
N GLY A 237 -6.20 7.64 -13.38
CA GLY A 237 -7.22 8.67 -13.35
C GLY A 237 -8.27 8.43 -12.26
N VAL A 238 -8.85 9.51 -11.72
CA VAL A 238 -10.02 9.43 -10.81
C VAL A 238 -11.19 10.19 -11.43
N LEU A 239 -12.28 9.47 -11.72
CA LEU A 239 -13.55 10.03 -12.20
C LEU A 239 -14.46 10.34 -11.00
N GLY A 240 -15.24 11.42 -11.08
CA GLY A 240 -16.04 11.90 -9.94
C GLY A 240 -15.18 12.48 -8.81
N CYS A 241 -14.03 13.05 -9.14
CA CYS A 241 -12.99 13.47 -8.20
C CYS A 241 -13.42 14.51 -7.15
N THR A 242 -14.50 15.26 -7.40
CA THR A 242 -15.03 16.30 -6.51
C THR A 242 -15.97 15.74 -5.43
N GLY A 243 -16.56 14.55 -5.65
CA GLY A 243 -17.45 13.87 -4.72
C GLY A 243 -16.73 13.27 -3.52
N SER A 244 -17.47 12.81 -2.51
CA SER A 244 -16.88 12.27 -1.26
C SER A 244 -15.99 11.05 -1.51
N VAL A 245 -16.41 10.14 -2.40
CA VAL A 245 -15.64 8.94 -2.79
C VAL A 245 -14.40 9.33 -3.60
N GLY A 246 -14.53 10.25 -4.56
CA GLY A 246 -13.41 10.77 -5.35
C GLY A 246 -12.34 11.45 -4.50
N GLN A 247 -12.75 12.27 -3.53
CA GLN A 247 -11.83 12.87 -2.56
C GLN A 247 -11.12 11.80 -1.71
N ARG A 248 -11.82 10.72 -1.33
CA ARG A 248 -11.21 9.61 -0.59
C ARG A 248 -10.22 8.82 -1.42
N PHE A 249 -10.49 8.59 -2.72
CA PHE A 249 -9.50 8.04 -3.66
C PHE A 249 -8.23 8.88 -3.67
N ILE A 250 -8.35 10.19 -3.89
CA ILE A 250 -7.21 11.12 -3.95
C ILE A 250 -6.38 11.07 -2.66
N LEU A 251 -7.04 11.02 -1.50
CA LEU A 251 -6.36 10.93 -0.22
C LEU A 251 -5.54 9.62 -0.11
N LEU A 252 -6.18 8.47 -0.38
CA LEU A 252 -5.56 7.15 -0.27
C LEU A 252 -4.45 6.94 -1.31
N LEU A 253 -4.58 7.55 -2.49
CA LEU A 253 -3.63 7.41 -3.60
C LEU A 253 -2.42 8.36 -3.53
N SER A 254 -2.48 9.41 -2.71
CA SER A 254 -1.48 10.49 -2.66
C SER A 254 -0.03 10.06 -2.37
N SER A 255 0.15 8.89 -1.75
CA SER A 255 1.46 8.29 -1.44
C SER A 255 1.50 6.80 -1.77
N HIS A 256 0.74 6.35 -2.78
CA HIS A 256 0.60 4.93 -3.09
C HIS A 256 1.84 4.37 -3.83
N PRO A 257 2.33 3.17 -3.50
CA PRO A 257 3.55 2.63 -4.11
C PRO A 257 3.38 2.15 -5.56
N TYR A 258 2.16 1.85 -6.00
CA TYR A 258 1.87 1.33 -7.34
C TYR A 258 1.22 2.34 -8.29
N PHE A 259 0.60 3.40 -7.75
CA PHE A 259 -0.31 4.25 -8.51
C PHE A 259 0.12 5.70 -8.41
N ASP A 260 0.29 6.36 -9.56
CA ASP A 260 0.58 7.79 -9.65
C ASP A 260 -0.60 8.52 -10.27
N LEU A 261 -1.16 9.48 -9.53
CA LEU A 261 -2.35 10.21 -9.93
C LEU A 261 -1.99 11.28 -10.96
N ILE A 262 -2.35 11.06 -12.22
CA ILE A 262 -2.02 11.97 -13.33
C ILE A 262 -3.23 12.69 -13.92
N ALA A 263 -4.45 12.22 -13.64
CA ALA A 263 -5.67 12.84 -14.16
C ALA A 263 -6.82 12.81 -13.14
N VAL A 264 -7.60 13.89 -13.10
CA VAL A 264 -8.81 14.01 -12.29
C VAL A 264 -9.97 14.50 -13.15
N GLY A 265 -11.10 13.81 -13.06
CA GLY A 265 -12.29 14.03 -13.88
C GLY A 265 -13.52 14.33 -13.04
N ALA A 266 -14.35 15.26 -13.50
CA ALA A 266 -15.66 15.53 -12.92
C ALA A 266 -16.64 16.01 -14.00
N SER A 267 -17.78 16.56 -13.59
CA SER A 267 -18.78 17.12 -14.48
C SER A 267 -18.24 18.27 -15.36
N SER A 268 -18.91 18.54 -16.48
CA SER A 268 -18.60 19.64 -17.40
C SER A 268 -18.54 21.02 -16.70
N ARG A 269 -19.33 21.24 -15.64
CA ARG A 269 -19.28 22.45 -14.79
C ARG A 269 -17.95 22.63 -14.06
N SER A 270 -17.27 21.52 -13.74
CA SER A 270 -16.00 21.49 -13.01
C SER A 270 -14.80 21.46 -13.95
N ALA A 271 -14.99 20.94 -15.17
CA ALA A 271 -13.95 20.85 -16.19
C ALA A 271 -13.32 22.22 -16.49
N GLY A 272 -12.01 22.23 -16.73
CA GLY A 272 -11.21 23.42 -17.01
C GLY A 272 -10.76 24.21 -15.77
N LYS A 273 -11.31 23.93 -14.58
CA LYS A 273 -10.88 24.58 -13.32
C LYS A 273 -9.73 23.81 -12.68
N ALA A 274 -8.89 24.49 -11.89
CA ALA A 274 -7.97 23.81 -11.00
C ALA A 274 -8.75 23.04 -9.92
N TYR A 275 -8.26 21.87 -9.50
CA TYR A 275 -8.96 21.00 -8.56
C TYR A 275 -9.33 21.70 -7.24
N LYS A 276 -8.45 22.57 -6.73
CA LYS A 276 -8.70 23.40 -5.55
C LYS A 276 -9.93 24.31 -5.65
N ASP A 277 -10.25 24.75 -6.87
CA ASP A 277 -11.35 25.68 -7.15
C ASP A 277 -12.63 24.94 -7.53
N ALA A 278 -12.50 23.72 -8.08
CA ALA A 278 -13.62 22.84 -8.41
C ALA A 278 -14.18 22.08 -7.20
N THR A 279 -13.33 21.79 -6.20
CA THR A 279 -13.66 20.85 -5.13
C THR A 279 -13.96 21.56 -3.81
N ARG A 280 -15.06 21.16 -3.18
CA ARG A 280 -15.29 21.43 -1.75
C ARG A 280 -14.66 20.31 -0.93
N TRP A 281 -13.41 20.48 -0.55
CA TRP A 281 -12.67 19.46 0.20
C TRP A 281 -13.27 19.26 1.61
N LYS A 282 -13.72 18.03 1.90
CA LYS A 282 -14.38 17.66 3.17
C LYS A 282 -13.67 16.54 3.93
N GLN A 283 -12.46 16.15 3.51
CA GLN A 283 -11.65 15.21 4.27
C GLN A 283 -11.00 15.92 5.47
N ALA A 284 -10.77 15.18 6.56
CA ALA A 284 -10.07 15.70 7.73
C ALA A 284 -8.59 16.00 7.46
N ALA A 285 -7.96 15.22 6.57
CA ALA A 285 -6.60 15.48 6.10
C ALA A 285 -6.58 16.64 5.08
N LEU A 286 -5.45 17.35 5.01
CA LEU A 286 -5.27 18.41 4.01
C LEU A 286 -5.29 17.85 2.58
N MET A 287 -5.77 18.65 1.64
CA MET A 287 -5.71 18.33 0.22
C MET A 287 -4.25 18.07 -0.20
N PRO A 288 -3.93 16.94 -0.84
CA PRO A 288 -2.57 16.66 -1.31
C PRO A 288 -2.07 17.74 -2.26
N GLN A 289 -0.82 18.16 -2.09
CA GLN A 289 -0.27 19.26 -2.90
C GLN A 289 -0.14 18.88 -4.39
N GLN A 290 0.02 17.59 -4.71
CA GLN A 290 0.12 17.14 -6.10
C GLN A 290 -1.18 17.37 -6.89
N VAL A 291 -2.35 17.25 -6.25
CA VAL A 291 -3.64 17.37 -6.93
C VAL A 291 -4.14 18.81 -7.03
N LYS A 292 -3.67 19.69 -6.14
CA LYS A 292 -4.23 21.03 -5.89
C LYS A 292 -4.38 21.88 -7.16
N ASP A 293 -3.36 21.87 -8.01
CA ASP A 293 -3.28 22.67 -9.23
C ASP A 293 -3.55 21.85 -10.51
N MET A 294 -3.95 20.58 -10.38
CA MET A 294 -4.36 19.77 -11.54
C MET A 294 -5.62 20.35 -12.16
N VAL A 295 -5.64 20.46 -13.49
CA VAL A 295 -6.84 20.88 -14.23
C VAL A 295 -7.82 19.72 -14.28
N VAL A 296 -9.03 19.97 -13.78
CA VAL A 296 -10.12 18.99 -13.83
C VAL A 296 -10.55 18.80 -15.27
N LYS A 297 -10.59 17.55 -15.72
CA LYS A 297 -11.04 17.16 -17.05
C LYS A 297 -12.52 16.77 -17.01
N GLU A 298 -13.17 16.79 -18.17
CA GLU A 298 -14.45 16.12 -18.33
C GLU A 298 -14.24 14.61 -18.30
N CYS A 299 -15.19 13.86 -17.75
CA CYS A 299 -15.11 12.39 -17.66
C CYS A 299 -15.35 11.71 -19.01
N THR A 300 -14.49 11.96 -20.00
CA THR A 300 -14.49 11.27 -21.29
C THR A 300 -13.17 10.55 -21.51
N PRO A 301 -13.12 9.41 -22.23
CA PRO A 301 -11.90 8.63 -22.40
C PRO A 301 -10.74 9.41 -23.04
N GLU A 302 -11.03 10.38 -23.91
CA GLU A 302 -10.03 11.20 -24.61
C GLU A 302 -9.19 12.03 -23.63
N GLY A 303 -9.77 12.41 -22.48
CA GLY A 303 -9.06 13.11 -21.42
C GLY A 303 -8.09 12.22 -20.61
N PHE A 304 -8.14 10.91 -20.81
CA PHE A 304 -7.50 9.93 -19.93
C PHE A 304 -6.65 8.90 -20.70
N THR A 305 -6.27 9.18 -21.94
CA THR A 305 -5.46 8.28 -22.78
C THR A 305 -4.09 7.94 -22.17
N ASP A 306 -3.55 8.82 -21.33
CA ASP A 306 -2.27 8.61 -20.64
C ASP A 306 -2.42 7.74 -19.37
N CYS A 307 -3.64 7.37 -18.99
CA CYS A 307 -3.90 6.55 -17.81
C CYS A 307 -3.89 5.07 -18.16
N ASP A 308 -3.18 4.29 -17.35
CA ASP A 308 -3.22 2.83 -17.40
C ASP A 308 -4.51 2.27 -16.81
N ILE A 309 -5.06 2.93 -15.78
CA ILE A 309 -6.32 2.56 -15.12
C ILE A 309 -7.10 3.80 -14.71
N VAL A 310 -8.42 3.64 -14.53
CA VAL A 310 -9.27 4.66 -13.91
C VAL A 310 -10.06 4.11 -12.73
N PHE A 311 -10.19 4.95 -11.70
CA PHE A 311 -11.07 4.72 -10.57
C PHE A 311 -12.34 5.55 -10.75
N SER A 312 -13.51 4.90 -10.76
CA SER A 312 -14.80 5.58 -10.87
C SER A 312 -15.43 5.78 -9.50
N GLY A 313 -15.45 7.03 -9.05
CA GLY A 313 -16.25 7.53 -7.93
C GLY A 313 -17.47 8.32 -8.39
N LEU A 314 -18.02 8.00 -9.57
CA LEU A 314 -19.16 8.69 -10.17
C LEU A 314 -20.48 8.36 -9.45
N ASP A 315 -21.42 9.30 -9.56
CA ASP A 315 -22.80 9.07 -9.17
C ASP A 315 -23.49 8.11 -10.15
N ALA A 316 -24.42 7.31 -9.64
CA ALA A 316 -25.03 6.21 -10.40
C ALA A 316 -25.91 6.66 -11.58
N ASP A 317 -26.34 7.92 -11.61
CA ASP A 317 -27.13 8.52 -12.69
C ASP A 317 -26.32 8.70 -13.98
N VAL A 318 -25.02 8.96 -13.87
CA VAL A 318 -24.12 9.18 -15.01
C VAL A 318 -23.08 8.07 -15.20
N ALA A 319 -22.84 7.25 -14.18
CA ALA A 319 -21.77 6.25 -14.20
C ALA A 319 -21.92 5.21 -15.32
N GLY A 320 -23.15 4.82 -15.69
CA GLY A 320 -23.40 3.78 -16.69
C GLY A 320 -22.70 4.06 -18.02
N ASP A 321 -23.13 5.13 -18.70
CA ASP A 321 -22.61 5.47 -20.03
C ASP A 321 -21.12 5.81 -20.00
N ILE A 322 -20.66 6.50 -18.95
CA ILE A 322 -19.25 6.88 -18.80
C ILE A 322 -18.37 5.65 -18.60
N GLU A 323 -18.71 4.74 -17.68
CA GLU A 323 -17.89 3.53 -17.41
C GLU A 323 -17.84 2.62 -18.64
N MET A 324 -18.93 2.50 -19.39
CA MET A 324 -18.93 1.78 -20.66
C MET A 324 -18.02 2.44 -21.70
N ALA A 325 -18.02 3.78 -21.81
CA ALA A 325 -17.13 4.49 -22.73
C ALA A 325 -15.65 4.23 -22.40
N PHE A 326 -15.27 4.24 -21.12
CA PHE A 326 -13.90 3.93 -20.69
C PHE A 326 -13.53 2.46 -20.94
N LEU A 327 -14.45 1.53 -20.67
CA LEU A 327 -14.28 0.11 -20.98
C LEU A 327 -14.01 -0.10 -22.48
N MET A 328 -14.84 0.50 -23.35
CA MET A 328 -14.72 0.39 -24.80
C MET A 328 -13.48 1.10 -25.36
N ALA A 329 -12.97 2.12 -24.64
CA ALA A 329 -11.69 2.77 -24.94
C ALA A 329 -10.46 1.96 -24.49
N ASN A 330 -10.64 0.71 -24.05
CA ASN A 330 -9.58 -0.17 -23.56
C ASN A 330 -8.87 0.31 -22.28
N ILE A 331 -9.57 1.09 -21.44
CA ILE A 331 -9.04 1.57 -20.16
C ILE A 331 -9.65 0.73 -19.02
N PRO A 332 -8.86 -0.09 -18.31
CA PRO A 332 -9.31 -0.79 -17.12
C PRO A 332 -9.95 0.15 -16.10
N THR A 333 -11.17 -0.18 -15.69
CA THR A 333 -12.02 0.67 -14.85
C THR A 333 -12.40 -0.07 -13.57
N PHE A 334 -12.08 0.54 -12.42
CA PHE A 334 -12.47 0.05 -11.10
C PHE A 334 -13.54 0.96 -10.52
N SER A 335 -14.78 0.47 -10.53
CA SER A 335 -15.98 1.26 -10.23
C SER A 335 -16.49 1.07 -8.81
N ASN A 336 -16.94 2.18 -8.21
CA ASN A 336 -17.74 2.20 -7.00
C ASN A 336 -19.25 2.23 -7.28
N ALA A 337 -19.66 2.54 -8.51
CA ALA A 337 -21.05 2.71 -8.89
C ALA A 337 -21.83 1.38 -8.89
N LYS A 338 -23.16 1.48 -8.79
CA LYS A 338 -24.04 0.29 -8.75
C LYS A 338 -24.37 -0.29 -10.12
N ASN A 339 -24.15 0.48 -11.18
CA ASN A 339 -24.71 0.28 -12.52
C ASN A 339 -24.39 -1.10 -13.10
N TYR A 340 -23.14 -1.55 -12.98
CA TYR A 340 -22.68 -2.82 -13.53
C TYR A 340 -22.55 -3.95 -12.50
N ARG A 341 -23.00 -3.76 -11.25
CA ARG A 341 -22.87 -4.80 -10.22
C ARG A 341 -23.67 -6.07 -10.54
N ARG A 342 -24.80 -5.90 -11.24
CA ARG A 342 -25.67 -7.01 -11.72
C ARG A 342 -25.31 -7.50 -13.12
N ASP A 343 -24.40 -6.83 -13.81
CA ASP A 343 -23.99 -7.26 -15.13
C ASP A 343 -23.38 -8.68 -15.06
N PRO A 344 -23.73 -9.59 -15.99
CA PRO A 344 -23.32 -10.99 -15.94
C PRO A 344 -21.84 -11.20 -16.30
N LEU A 345 -21.18 -10.21 -16.89
CA LEU A 345 -19.76 -10.24 -17.27
C LEU A 345 -18.87 -9.49 -16.28
N THR A 346 -19.46 -8.62 -15.46
CA THR A 346 -18.75 -7.73 -14.55
C THR A 346 -18.61 -8.34 -13.16
N PRO A 347 -17.37 -8.55 -12.66
CA PRO A 347 -17.15 -9.05 -11.33
C PRO A 347 -17.52 -8.00 -10.27
N LEU A 348 -18.19 -8.48 -9.23
CA LEU A 348 -18.56 -7.73 -8.03
C LEU A 348 -17.65 -8.19 -6.89
N ILE A 349 -16.61 -7.41 -6.59
CA ILE A 349 -15.50 -7.88 -5.75
C ILE A 349 -15.45 -7.11 -4.44
N VAL A 350 -15.50 -7.86 -3.33
CA VAL A 350 -14.96 -7.45 -2.04
C VAL A 350 -13.56 -8.05 -1.93
N PRO A 351 -12.49 -7.24 -1.89
CA PRO A 351 -11.11 -7.73 -2.00
C PRO A 351 -10.74 -8.72 -0.89
N LEU A 352 -11.34 -8.57 0.30
CA LEU A 352 -11.10 -9.48 1.41
C LEU A 352 -11.88 -10.80 1.31
N VAL A 353 -12.62 -11.05 0.22
CA VAL A 353 -13.52 -12.21 0.10
C VAL A 353 -13.32 -12.96 -1.23
N ASN A 354 -13.57 -12.31 -2.37
CA ASN A 354 -13.80 -13.01 -3.64
C ASN A 354 -12.97 -12.50 -4.82
N THR A 355 -11.68 -12.24 -4.61
CA THR A 355 -10.72 -11.92 -5.68
C THR A 355 -10.50 -13.06 -6.69
N SER A 356 -11.07 -14.25 -6.44
CA SER A 356 -11.20 -15.31 -7.45
C SER A 356 -12.09 -14.89 -8.63
N HIS A 357 -13.01 -13.93 -8.43
CA HIS A 357 -13.95 -13.46 -9.47
C HIS A 357 -13.26 -12.72 -10.62
N PHE A 358 -12.00 -12.32 -10.46
CA PHE A 358 -11.19 -11.82 -11.57
C PHE A 358 -11.02 -12.85 -12.71
N SER A 359 -11.28 -14.13 -12.48
CA SER A 359 -11.19 -15.18 -13.50
C SER A 359 -12.15 -15.00 -14.69
N ILE A 360 -13.20 -14.18 -14.54
CA ILE A 360 -14.15 -13.87 -15.63
C ILE A 360 -13.63 -12.81 -16.61
N ILE A 361 -12.60 -12.05 -16.23
CA ILE A 361 -12.09 -10.92 -17.02
C ILE A 361 -11.73 -11.32 -18.47
N PRO A 362 -11.04 -12.45 -18.74
CA PRO A 362 -10.80 -12.89 -20.12
C PRO A 362 -12.08 -13.08 -20.94
N HIS A 363 -13.16 -13.55 -20.32
CA HIS A 363 -14.46 -13.69 -20.98
C HIS A 363 -15.12 -12.33 -21.22
N GLN A 364 -15.11 -11.42 -20.24
CA GLN A 364 -15.59 -10.04 -20.40
C GLN A 364 -14.87 -9.35 -21.57
N MET A 365 -13.53 -9.41 -21.59
CA MET A 365 -12.71 -8.83 -22.66
C MET A 365 -13.05 -9.42 -24.02
N LYS A 366 -13.16 -10.75 -24.13
CA LYS A 366 -13.52 -11.44 -25.38
C LYS A 366 -14.89 -11.02 -25.89
N THR A 367 -15.89 -10.94 -25.00
CA THR A 367 -17.27 -10.58 -25.36
C THR A 367 -17.36 -9.13 -25.83
N HIS A 368 -16.63 -8.22 -25.21
CA HIS A 368 -16.55 -6.80 -25.62
C HIS A 368 -15.51 -6.51 -26.71
N LYS A 369 -14.76 -7.53 -27.19
CA LYS A 369 -13.67 -7.41 -28.18
C LYS A 369 -12.57 -6.43 -27.75
N LEU A 370 -12.17 -6.51 -26.48
CA LEU A 370 -11.17 -5.65 -25.86
C LEU A 370 -9.79 -6.31 -25.86
N SER A 371 -8.74 -5.50 -25.98
CA SER A 371 -7.34 -5.95 -25.89
C SER A 371 -6.74 -5.72 -24.50
N LYS A 372 -7.19 -4.67 -23.78
CA LYS A 372 -6.70 -4.32 -22.44
C LYS A 372 -7.83 -3.94 -21.47
N GLY A 373 -8.90 -3.32 -21.96
CA GLY A 373 -9.97 -2.80 -21.09
C GLY A 373 -10.74 -3.91 -20.38
N PHE A 374 -11.08 -3.66 -19.11
CA PHE A 374 -12.02 -4.46 -18.34
C PHE A 374 -12.69 -3.59 -17.28
N LEU A 375 -13.83 -4.05 -16.76
CA LEU A 375 -14.60 -3.34 -15.74
C LEU A 375 -14.76 -4.24 -14.52
N VAL A 376 -14.42 -3.71 -13.34
CA VAL A 376 -14.61 -4.35 -12.04
C VAL A 376 -15.42 -3.43 -11.16
N THR A 377 -16.41 -3.95 -10.44
CA THR A 377 -17.19 -3.18 -9.46
C THR A 377 -16.86 -3.62 -8.05
N ASN A 378 -16.79 -2.68 -7.11
CA ASN A 378 -16.85 -3.01 -5.68
C ASN A 378 -18.31 -3.21 -5.23
N ALA A 379 -18.48 -3.82 -4.06
CA ALA A 379 -19.79 -4.05 -3.46
C ALA A 379 -20.39 -2.81 -2.79
N ASN A 380 -21.64 -2.91 -2.35
CA ASN A 380 -22.24 -1.90 -1.49
C ASN A 380 -21.51 -1.88 -0.15
N CYS A 381 -21.28 -0.68 0.39
CA CYS A 381 -20.51 -0.49 1.61
C CYS A 381 -21.04 -1.25 2.84
N SER A 382 -22.36 -1.44 2.94
CA SER A 382 -22.99 -2.26 3.99
C SER A 382 -22.82 -3.74 3.73
N THR A 383 -23.01 -4.18 2.49
CA THR A 383 -22.73 -5.56 2.08
C THR A 383 -21.28 -5.94 2.37
N THR A 384 -20.32 -5.06 2.09
CA THR A 384 -18.89 -5.30 2.34
C THR A 384 -18.61 -5.63 3.81
N GLY A 385 -19.19 -4.88 4.76
CA GLY A 385 -19.00 -5.16 6.18
C GLY A 385 -19.63 -6.48 6.64
N LEU A 386 -20.70 -6.92 5.96
CA LEU A 386 -21.40 -8.18 6.23
C LEU A 386 -20.66 -9.39 5.66
N VAL A 387 -20.26 -9.36 4.38
CA VAL A 387 -19.77 -10.56 3.68
C VAL A 387 -18.38 -11.01 4.11
N VAL A 388 -17.54 -10.11 4.63
CA VAL A 388 -16.20 -10.48 5.14
C VAL A 388 -16.27 -11.49 6.29
N PRO A 389 -17.00 -11.25 7.39
CA PRO A 389 -17.18 -12.27 8.43
C PRO A 389 -17.95 -13.49 7.91
N LEU A 390 -18.96 -13.32 7.04
CA LEU A 390 -19.66 -14.49 6.49
C LEU A 390 -18.74 -15.40 5.66
N ALA A 391 -17.81 -14.84 4.90
CA ALA A 391 -16.82 -15.61 4.14
C ALA A 391 -15.93 -16.46 5.06
N ALA A 392 -15.44 -15.87 6.16
CA ALA A 392 -14.67 -16.59 7.16
C ALA A 392 -15.45 -17.77 7.79
N LEU A 393 -16.74 -17.57 8.06
CA LEU A 393 -17.61 -18.63 8.58
C LEU A 393 -17.87 -19.72 7.55
N VAL A 394 -18.13 -19.36 6.29
CA VAL A 394 -18.38 -20.32 5.21
C VAL A 394 -17.14 -21.16 4.93
N GLU A 395 -15.96 -20.55 4.93
CA GLU A 395 -14.69 -21.25 4.75
C GLU A 395 -14.42 -22.24 5.89
N ALA A 396 -14.65 -21.84 7.14
CA ALA A 396 -14.34 -22.67 8.30
C ALA A 396 -15.39 -23.76 8.58
N PHE A 397 -16.67 -23.49 8.34
CA PHE A 397 -17.77 -24.32 8.85
C PHE A 397 -18.76 -24.81 7.79
N GLY A 398 -18.59 -24.39 6.54
CA GLY A 398 -19.48 -24.74 5.44
C GLY A 398 -20.68 -23.79 5.30
N PRO A 399 -21.71 -24.18 4.53
CA PRO A 399 -22.80 -23.28 4.13
C PRO A 399 -23.61 -22.68 5.28
N ILE A 400 -24.08 -21.46 5.06
CA ILE A 400 -25.00 -20.72 5.91
C ILE A 400 -26.38 -20.80 5.27
N SER A 401 -27.39 -21.21 6.04
CA SER A 401 -28.77 -21.35 5.56
C SER A 401 -29.52 -20.01 5.55
N ALA A 402 -29.33 -19.21 6.61
CA ALA A 402 -29.99 -17.93 6.76
C ALA A 402 -29.14 -16.88 7.48
N VAL A 403 -29.29 -15.63 7.07
CA VAL A 403 -28.71 -14.44 7.69
C VAL A 403 -29.81 -13.41 7.90
N ALA A 404 -29.88 -12.83 9.09
CA ALA A 404 -30.63 -11.60 9.33
C ALA A 404 -29.65 -10.49 9.72
N VAL A 405 -29.83 -9.29 9.17
CA VAL A 405 -28.96 -8.16 9.41
C VAL A 405 -29.73 -6.86 9.58
N THR A 406 -29.42 -6.12 10.63
CA THR A 406 -29.88 -4.74 10.83
C THR A 406 -28.68 -3.80 10.78
N THR A 407 -28.70 -2.83 9.87
CA THR A 407 -27.58 -1.89 9.71
C THR A 407 -27.88 -0.54 10.36
N LEU A 408 -26.85 0.06 10.95
CA LEU A 408 -26.80 1.44 11.43
C LEU A 408 -25.71 2.14 10.62
N GLN A 409 -26.12 2.79 9.54
CA GLN A 409 -25.22 3.36 8.55
C GLN A 409 -24.93 4.84 8.83
N ALA A 410 -23.66 5.20 8.78
CA ALA A 410 -23.19 6.58 8.79
C ALA A 410 -23.72 7.42 7.61
N ILE A 411 -23.74 8.74 7.81
CA ILE A 411 -24.21 9.73 6.83
C ILE A 411 -23.29 9.90 5.63
N SER A 412 -21.98 9.62 5.76
CA SER A 412 -21.05 9.75 4.64
C SER A 412 -21.32 8.78 3.48
N GLY A 413 -22.07 7.70 3.73
CA GLY A 413 -22.57 6.79 2.70
C GLY A 413 -23.61 7.43 1.76
N GLY A 414 -24.22 8.54 2.15
CA GLY A 414 -25.13 9.32 1.29
C GLY A 414 -24.42 10.26 0.31
N GLY A 415 -23.09 10.34 0.35
CA GLY A 415 -22.32 11.28 -0.47
C GLY A 415 -22.30 12.71 0.10
N TYR A 416 -22.02 13.70 -0.75
CA TYR A 416 -22.14 15.12 -0.43
C TYR A 416 -22.86 15.84 -1.58
N PRO A 417 -23.93 16.63 -1.34
CA PRO A 417 -24.38 17.18 -0.05
C PRO A 417 -25.01 16.16 0.93
N GLY A 418 -25.32 14.95 0.47
CA GLY A 418 -25.63 13.81 1.33
C GLY A 418 -26.95 13.94 2.09
N VAL A 419 -26.97 13.39 3.30
CA VAL A 419 -28.14 13.40 4.19
C VAL A 419 -28.30 14.79 4.84
N PRO A 420 -29.44 15.48 4.65
CA PRO A 420 -29.71 16.76 5.30
C PRO A 420 -29.62 16.67 6.82
N SER A 421 -29.12 17.72 7.49
CA SER A 421 -29.00 17.74 8.95
C SER A 421 -30.36 17.60 9.65
N MET A 422 -31.42 18.19 9.10
CA MET A 422 -32.78 18.12 9.63
C MET A 422 -33.36 16.69 9.62
N ASP A 423 -32.90 15.84 8.71
CA ASP A 423 -33.40 14.46 8.62
C ASP A 423 -32.74 13.55 9.69
N ILE A 424 -31.56 13.91 10.20
CA ILE A 424 -30.72 12.99 10.97
C ILE A 424 -30.31 13.45 12.37
N LEU A 425 -30.26 14.76 12.64
CA LEU A 425 -29.95 15.25 13.99
C LEU A 425 -31.09 14.89 14.95
N ASP A 426 -30.74 14.31 16.10
CA ASP A 426 -31.69 13.78 17.08
C ASP A 426 -32.67 12.73 16.49
N ASN A 427 -32.26 12.04 15.42
CA ASN A 427 -33.14 11.14 14.67
C ASN A 427 -32.42 9.88 14.16
N VAL A 428 -33.23 8.91 13.73
CA VAL A 428 -32.83 7.74 12.95
C VAL A 428 -33.76 7.64 11.76
N VAL A 429 -33.22 7.47 10.55
CA VAL A 429 -34.03 7.27 9.34
C VAL A 429 -34.08 5.77 9.05
N PRO A 430 -35.23 5.10 9.22
CA PRO A 430 -35.32 3.63 9.13
C PRO A 430 -35.48 3.13 7.69
N TYR A 431 -35.00 3.88 6.71
CA TYR A 431 -35.12 3.54 5.30
C TYR A 431 -33.97 4.16 4.50
N ILE A 432 -33.33 3.34 3.67
CA ILE A 432 -32.35 3.77 2.68
C ILE A 432 -32.73 3.12 1.34
N SER A 433 -33.09 3.95 0.37
CA SER A 433 -33.64 3.47 -0.90
C SER A 433 -32.71 2.48 -1.63
N GLY A 434 -33.24 1.30 -1.93
CA GLY A 434 -32.56 0.24 -2.66
C GLY A 434 -31.49 -0.52 -1.87
N GLU A 435 -31.28 -0.20 -0.58
CA GLU A 435 -30.14 -0.71 0.19
C GLU A 435 -30.36 -2.15 0.68
N GLU A 436 -31.58 -2.46 1.10
CA GLU A 436 -31.96 -3.78 1.59
C GLU A 436 -31.85 -4.82 0.46
N GLU A 437 -32.44 -4.55 -0.71
CA GLU A 437 -32.35 -5.49 -1.82
C GLU A 437 -30.89 -5.69 -2.22
N LYS A 438 -30.06 -4.63 -2.26
CA LYS A 438 -28.62 -4.73 -2.54
C LYS A 438 -27.93 -5.72 -1.62
N ILE A 439 -28.11 -5.61 -0.30
CA ILE A 439 -27.49 -6.53 0.65
C ILE A 439 -27.91 -7.97 0.38
N GLU A 440 -29.20 -8.20 0.12
CA GLU A 440 -29.75 -9.54 -0.07
C GLU A 440 -29.16 -10.25 -1.29
N TRP A 441 -29.16 -9.60 -2.46
CA TRP A 441 -28.68 -10.25 -3.69
C TRP A 441 -27.15 -10.18 -3.85
N GLU A 442 -26.49 -9.09 -3.43
CA GLU A 442 -25.02 -8.96 -3.56
C GLU A 442 -24.31 -10.01 -2.70
N THR A 443 -24.85 -10.35 -1.52
CA THR A 443 -24.30 -11.40 -0.65
C THR A 443 -24.17 -12.73 -1.39
N GLY A 444 -25.21 -13.13 -2.15
CA GLY A 444 -25.20 -14.35 -2.94
C GLY A 444 -24.20 -14.33 -4.09
N LYS A 445 -24.03 -13.18 -4.78
CA LYS A 445 -23.02 -13.05 -5.84
C LYS A 445 -21.61 -13.12 -5.24
N ILE A 446 -21.32 -12.35 -4.17
CA ILE A 446 -19.99 -12.23 -3.57
C ILE A 446 -19.51 -13.55 -2.95
N LEU A 447 -20.38 -14.25 -2.20
CA LEU A 447 -20.07 -15.55 -1.59
C LEU A 447 -20.23 -16.73 -2.56
N GLY A 448 -20.60 -16.43 -3.80
CA GLY A 448 -20.66 -17.35 -4.92
C GLY A 448 -19.31 -17.55 -5.61
N GLY A 449 -19.33 -18.31 -6.69
CA GLY A 449 -18.16 -18.64 -7.51
C GLY A 449 -18.22 -18.07 -8.92
N VAL A 450 -17.21 -18.42 -9.70
CA VAL A 450 -17.25 -18.36 -11.17
C VAL A 450 -17.21 -19.80 -11.65
N ASN A 451 -18.01 -20.12 -12.67
CA ASN A 451 -18.05 -21.48 -13.23
C ASN A 451 -16.66 -21.92 -13.74
N ALA A 452 -16.46 -23.23 -13.92
CA ALA A 452 -15.17 -23.80 -14.32
C ALA A 452 -14.60 -23.22 -15.63
N ASN A 453 -15.47 -22.75 -16.52
CA ASN A 453 -15.08 -22.18 -17.82
C ASN A 453 -14.76 -20.67 -17.75
N GLY A 454 -14.96 -20.00 -16.61
CA GLY A 454 -14.71 -18.57 -16.47
C GLY A 454 -15.69 -17.68 -17.24
N THR A 455 -16.91 -18.13 -17.49
CA THR A 455 -17.89 -17.43 -18.35
C THR A 455 -19.15 -16.96 -17.64
N ALA A 456 -19.41 -17.40 -16.41
CA ALA A 456 -20.60 -17.00 -15.65
C ALA A 456 -20.36 -17.08 -14.15
N PHE A 457 -21.07 -16.23 -13.39
CA PHE A 457 -21.09 -16.29 -11.94
C PHE A 457 -22.07 -17.35 -11.45
N GLU A 458 -21.68 -18.09 -10.42
CA GLU A 458 -22.51 -19.05 -9.70
C GLU A 458 -22.91 -18.44 -8.37
N MET A 459 -24.13 -17.91 -8.29
CA MET A 459 -24.62 -17.28 -7.06
C MET A 459 -24.84 -18.34 -5.98
N ARG A 460 -24.42 -18.04 -4.75
CA ARG A 460 -24.74 -18.85 -3.59
C ARG A 460 -26.17 -18.57 -3.15
N THR A 461 -26.97 -19.63 -3.03
CA THR A 461 -28.32 -19.55 -2.49
C THR A 461 -28.27 -19.54 -0.96
N MET A 462 -28.77 -18.48 -0.33
CA MET A 462 -29.03 -18.40 1.10
C MET A 462 -30.15 -17.40 1.37
N ALA A 463 -30.91 -17.58 2.45
CA ALA A 463 -31.89 -16.58 2.86
C ALA A 463 -31.17 -15.41 3.53
N VAL A 464 -31.29 -14.21 2.97
CA VAL A 464 -30.78 -12.98 3.60
C VAL A 464 -31.98 -12.07 3.85
N SER A 465 -32.12 -11.60 5.09
CA SER A 465 -33.12 -10.59 5.47
C SER A 465 -32.39 -9.36 5.97
N ALA A 466 -32.54 -8.24 5.26
CA ALA A 466 -31.87 -6.99 5.58
C ALA A 466 -32.84 -5.90 6.05
N GLN A 467 -32.44 -5.12 7.04
CA GLN A 467 -33.11 -3.88 7.43
C GLN A 467 -32.08 -2.75 7.55
N CYS A 468 -32.25 -1.67 6.79
CA CYS A 468 -31.22 -0.64 6.66
C CYS A 468 -31.62 0.72 7.23
N ASN A 469 -30.84 1.23 8.19
CA ASN A 469 -31.13 2.48 8.88
C ASN A 469 -29.98 3.47 8.75
N ARG A 470 -30.29 4.76 8.64
CA ARG A 470 -29.31 5.85 8.74
C ARG A 470 -29.29 6.38 10.17
N VAL A 471 -28.08 6.59 10.70
CA VAL A 471 -27.85 7.17 12.04
C VAL A 471 -26.93 8.39 11.95
N ALA A 472 -26.98 9.26 12.97
CA ALA A 472 -26.14 10.46 13.11
C ALA A 472 -24.67 10.16 13.42
N VAL A 473 -24.04 9.28 12.63
CA VAL A 473 -22.63 8.90 12.70
C VAL A 473 -21.94 9.39 11.42
N MET A 474 -20.77 10.00 11.56
CA MET A 474 -20.05 10.60 10.42
C MET A 474 -19.55 9.54 9.43
N ASP A 475 -18.80 8.55 9.92
CA ASP A 475 -18.30 7.40 9.13
C ASP A 475 -18.29 6.14 9.98
N GLY A 476 -18.39 4.99 9.31
CA GLY A 476 -18.48 3.67 9.91
C GLY A 476 -19.89 3.10 9.78
N HIS A 477 -20.02 1.88 9.24
CA HIS A 477 -21.29 1.18 9.17
C HIS A 477 -21.27 0.02 10.15
N THR A 478 -22.23 0.03 11.07
CA THR A 478 -22.42 -1.06 12.03
C THR A 478 -23.50 -2.00 11.49
N ALA A 479 -23.25 -3.30 11.55
CA ALA A 479 -24.20 -4.34 11.20
C ALA A 479 -24.38 -5.28 12.40
N CYS A 480 -25.62 -5.40 12.89
CA CYS A 480 -26.02 -6.42 13.84
C CYS A 480 -26.44 -7.66 13.04
N VAL A 481 -25.69 -8.76 13.17
CA VAL A 481 -25.81 -9.92 12.30
C VAL A 481 -26.20 -11.15 13.10
N ASN A 482 -27.20 -11.89 12.61
CA ASN A 482 -27.62 -13.18 13.10
C ASN A 482 -27.42 -14.23 11.99
N VAL A 483 -26.85 -15.39 12.34
CA VAL A 483 -26.46 -16.42 11.37
C VAL A 483 -26.99 -17.77 11.80
N LYS A 484 -27.58 -18.50 10.85
CA LYS A 484 -27.97 -19.90 10.97
C LYS A 484 -27.16 -20.76 10.00
N PHE A 485 -26.46 -21.76 10.51
CA PHE A 485 -25.66 -22.69 9.71
C PHE A 485 -26.55 -23.81 9.14
N GLU A 486 -26.13 -24.41 8.01
CA GLU A 486 -26.73 -25.67 7.54
C GLU A 486 -26.25 -26.86 8.37
N ARG A 487 -24.98 -26.83 8.78
CA ARG A 487 -24.35 -27.85 9.62
C ARG A 487 -25.03 -27.93 11.00
N GLN A 488 -25.21 -29.15 11.50
CA GLN A 488 -25.62 -29.43 12.87
C GLN A 488 -24.64 -30.42 13.55
N PRO A 489 -24.28 -30.20 14.84
CA PRO A 489 -24.55 -29.00 15.63
C PRO A 489 -23.80 -27.76 15.07
N PRO A 490 -24.27 -26.54 15.36
CA PRO A 490 -23.56 -25.33 14.96
C PRO A 490 -22.23 -25.20 15.72
N PRO A 491 -21.25 -24.47 15.15
CA PRO A 491 -19.97 -24.22 15.82
C PRO A 491 -20.16 -23.41 17.12
N SER A 492 -19.28 -23.65 18.08
CA SER A 492 -19.25 -22.91 19.34
C SER A 492 -18.79 -21.46 19.13
N VAL A 493 -19.11 -20.60 20.09
CA VAL A 493 -18.71 -19.18 20.06
C VAL A 493 -17.20 -19.00 19.94
N GLU A 494 -16.42 -19.83 20.64
CA GLU A 494 -14.96 -19.75 20.60
C GLU A 494 -14.39 -20.26 19.28
N GLU A 495 -14.96 -21.31 18.68
CA GLU A 495 -14.58 -21.73 17.32
C GLU A 495 -14.86 -20.62 16.29
N ILE A 496 -16.00 -19.93 16.41
CA ILE A 496 -16.36 -18.80 15.54
C ILE A 496 -15.38 -17.64 15.69
N LYS A 497 -15.09 -17.22 16.92
CA LYS A 497 -14.09 -16.16 17.18
C LYS A 497 -12.74 -16.55 16.60
N GLU A 498 -12.35 -17.82 16.74
CA GLU A 498 -11.08 -18.31 16.23
C GLU A 498 -11.03 -18.35 14.70
N ALA A 499 -12.14 -18.72 14.04
CA ALA A 499 -12.26 -18.63 12.59
C ALA A 499 -12.07 -17.19 12.10
N PHE A 500 -12.67 -16.21 12.78
CA PHE A 500 -12.46 -14.80 12.46
C PHE A 500 -11.00 -14.37 12.61
N ARG A 501 -10.33 -14.72 13.72
CA ARG A 501 -8.92 -14.34 13.96
C ARG A 501 -7.95 -14.98 12.94
N LYS A 502 -8.23 -16.22 12.56
CA LYS A 502 -7.42 -17.00 11.61
C LYS A 502 -7.66 -16.64 10.16
N TYR A 503 -8.81 -16.03 9.83
CA TYR A 503 -9.16 -15.70 8.46
C TYR A 503 -8.04 -14.90 7.77
N ARG A 504 -7.68 -15.36 6.56
CA ARG A 504 -6.72 -14.71 5.67
C ARG A 504 -7.34 -14.61 4.30
N CYS A 505 -7.13 -13.48 3.65
CA CYS A 505 -7.63 -13.24 2.30
C CYS A 505 -6.47 -13.11 1.30
N GLU A 506 -6.76 -13.40 0.04
CA GLU A 506 -5.76 -13.41 -1.03
C GLU A 506 -4.94 -12.11 -1.13
N PRO A 507 -5.49 -10.88 -0.96
CA PRO A 507 -4.67 -9.67 -0.96
C PRO A 507 -3.56 -9.67 0.09
N GLN A 508 -3.79 -10.28 1.26
CA GLN A 508 -2.77 -10.40 2.32
C GLN A 508 -1.67 -11.38 1.89
N GLU A 509 -2.06 -12.51 1.30
CA GLU A 509 -1.13 -13.53 0.80
C GLU A 509 -0.27 -13.01 -0.35
N LEU A 510 -0.87 -12.20 -1.23
CA LEU A 510 -0.18 -11.53 -2.34
C LEU A 510 0.73 -10.38 -1.88
N GLY A 511 0.62 -9.94 -0.63
CA GLY A 511 1.37 -8.80 -0.10
C GLY A 511 0.95 -7.48 -0.74
N CYS A 512 -0.35 -7.31 -1.01
CA CYS A 512 -0.94 -6.06 -1.50
C CYS A 512 -0.63 -4.92 -0.51
N PRO A 513 -0.05 -3.79 -0.96
CA PRO A 513 0.36 -2.69 -0.07
C PRO A 513 -0.72 -2.16 0.87
N SER A 514 -1.98 -2.11 0.42
CA SER A 514 -3.10 -1.62 1.21
C SER A 514 -3.82 -2.72 2.01
N ALA A 515 -3.38 -3.98 1.91
CA ALA A 515 -4.05 -5.07 2.62
C ALA A 515 -3.83 -4.93 4.13
N PRO A 516 -4.88 -5.10 4.94
CA PRO A 516 -4.75 -5.02 6.39
C PRO A 516 -3.93 -6.20 6.91
N LYS A 517 -3.26 -6.08 8.06
CA LYS A 517 -2.56 -7.24 8.65
C LYS A 517 -3.57 -8.28 9.17
N GLN A 518 -4.71 -7.83 9.67
CA GLN A 518 -5.86 -8.65 10.03
C GLN A 518 -7.08 -8.24 9.21
N ALA A 519 -7.65 -9.17 8.43
CA ALA A 519 -8.87 -8.92 7.66
C ALA A 519 -10.08 -8.70 8.59
N ILE A 520 -10.15 -9.49 9.67
CA ILE A 520 -11.15 -9.38 10.73
C ILE A 520 -10.44 -9.18 12.06
N VAL A 521 -10.78 -8.10 12.76
CA VAL A 521 -10.28 -7.79 14.11
C VAL A 521 -11.36 -8.15 15.11
N VAL A 522 -11.14 -9.18 15.92
CA VAL A 522 -12.09 -9.61 16.95
C VAL A 522 -11.88 -8.79 18.23
N LEU A 523 -12.94 -8.12 18.70
CA LEU A 523 -12.95 -7.32 19.92
C LEU A 523 -13.72 -8.07 21.02
N GLU A 524 -13.08 -8.22 22.18
CA GLU A 524 -13.63 -9.00 23.30
C GLU A 524 -14.44 -8.15 24.28
N GLU A 525 -14.24 -6.83 24.27
CA GLU A 525 -14.94 -5.93 25.17
C GLU A 525 -16.44 -5.90 24.85
N GLU A 526 -17.27 -5.90 25.90
CA GLU A 526 -18.73 -6.07 25.78
C GLU A 526 -19.45 -4.96 25.03
N ASP A 527 -18.83 -3.78 24.91
CA ASP A 527 -19.38 -2.57 24.30
C ASP A 527 -18.73 -2.24 22.94
N ARG A 528 -18.04 -3.22 22.33
CA ARG A 528 -17.33 -3.05 21.04
C ARG A 528 -17.89 -3.96 19.94
N PRO A 529 -17.76 -3.56 18.65
CA PRO A 529 -17.14 -2.34 18.13
C PRO A 529 -18.03 -1.08 18.23
N GLN A 530 -17.40 0.09 18.19
CA GLN A 530 -18.07 1.39 18.10
C GLN A 530 -17.52 2.19 16.91
N PRO A 531 -18.37 2.79 16.05
CA PRO A 531 -17.92 3.49 14.84
C PRO A 531 -16.80 4.49 15.08
N ARG A 532 -16.95 5.36 16.10
CA ARG A 532 -15.97 6.40 16.40
C ARG A 532 -14.61 5.86 16.85
N LEU A 533 -14.59 4.71 17.52
CA LEU A 533 -13.38 4.16 18.14
C LEU A 533 -12.65 3.21 17.19
N ASP A 534 -13.39 2.51 16.33
CA ASP A 534 -12.89 1.31 15.65
C ASP A 534 -12.84 1.44 14.12
N ARG A 535 -13.50 2.44 13.52
CA ARG A 535 -13.55 2.57 12.05
C ARG A 535 -12.18 2.73 11.40
N ASP A 536 -11.19 3.26 12.11
CA ASP A 536 -9.86 3.53 11.58
C ASP A 536 -8.87 2.37 11.86
N THR A 537 -9.34 1.25 12.42
CA THR A 537 -8.54 0.03 12.64
C THR A 537 -7.96 -0.48 11.33
N GLU A 538 -6.64 -0.75 11.32
CA GLU A 538 -5.90 -1.13 10.11
C GLU A 538 -6.07 -0.08 8.97
N GLY A 539 -6.15 1.20 9.33
CA GLY A 539 -6.37 2.29 8.35
C GLY A 539 -7.77 2.28 7.72
N GLY A 540 -8.73 1.57 8.32
CA GLY A 540 -10.08 1.39 7.79
C GLY A 540 -10.21 0.31 6.71
N TYR A 541 -9.17 -0.51 6.52
CA TYR A 541 -9.15 -1.63 5.57
C TYR A 541 -9.56 -2.98 6.17
N SER A 542 -9.85 -3.04 7.48
CA SER A 542 -10.32 -4.25 8.17
C SER A 542 -11.81 -4.16 8.54
N VAL A 543 -12.40 -5.30 8.93
CA VAL A 543 -13.70 -5.35 9.59
C VAL A 543 -13.49 -5.66 11.07
N SER A 544 -14.02 -4.82 11.96
CA SER A 544 -14.02 -5.11 13.40
C SER A 544 -15.27 -5.91 13.75
N VAL A 545 -15.11 -7.02 14.48
CA VAL A 545 -16.21 -7.89 14.90
C VAL A 545 -16.18 -8.04 16.42
N GLY A 546 -17.31 -7.84 17.07
CA GLY A 546 -17.46 -8.01 18.52
C GLY A 546 -18.80 -8.62 18.86
N ARG A 547 -19.11 -8.71 20.16
CA ARG A 547 -20.40 -9.22 20.66
C ARG A 547 -20.76 -10.63 20.19
N VAL A 548 -19.78 -11.45 19.81
CA VAL A 548 -19.98 -12.81 19.29
C VAL A 548 -20.55 -13.69 20.40
N ARG A 549 -21.77 -14.19 20.21
CA ARG A 549 -22.47 -15.02 21.21
C ARG A 549 -23.55 -15.88 20.58
N LYS A 550 -24.01 -16.89 21.32
CA LYS A 550 -25.15 -17.72 20.91
C LYS A 550 -26.40 -16.87 20.69
N ASP A 551 -27.19 -17.24 19.70
CA ASP A 551 -28.53 -16.70 19.50
C ASP A 551 -29.59 -17.74 19.93
N THR A 552 -30.79 -17.28 20.27
CA THR A 552 -31.89 -18.14 20.74
C THR A 552 -32.86 -18.50 19.63
N VAL A 553 -32.80 -17.80 18.50
CA VAL A 553 -33.63 -18.01 17.30
C VAL A 553 -32.77 -18.53 16.15
N PHE A 554 -31.58 -17.95 16.00
CA PHE A 554 -30.50 -18.39 15.11
C PHE A 554 -29.46 -19.19 15.90
N ASP A 555 -28.28 -19.46 15.32
CA ASP A 555 -27.21 -20.17 16.01
C ASP A 555 -26.24 -19.22 16.72
N VAL A 556 -25.85 -18.15 16.01
CA VAL A 556 -24.91 -17.13 16.51
C VAL A 556 -25.37 -15.73 16.11
N LYS A 557 -25.01 -14.75 16.93
CA LYS A 557 -25.08 -13.33 16.58
C LYS A 557 -23.80 -12.59 16.95
N PHE A 558 -23.50 -11.55 16.18
CA PHE A 558 -22.35 -10.68 16.38
C PHE A 558 -22.64 -9.27 15.85
N VAL A 559 -21.74 -8.33 16.14
CA VAL A 559 -21.77 -6.98 15.59
C VAL A 559 -20.52 -6.79 14.75
N ALA A 560 -20.69 -6.37 13.50
CA ALA A 560 -19.61 -6.03 12.58
C ALA A 560 -19.56 -4.51 12.34
N LEU A 561 -18.36 -3.97 12.17
CA LEU A 561 -18.12 -2.58 11.81
C LEU A 561 -17.11 -2.51 10.66
N SER A 562 -17.43 -1.75 9.63
CA SER A 562 -16.50 -1.43 8.54
C SER A 562 -16.46 0.08 8.26
N HIS A 563 -15.32 0.59 7.78
CA HIS A 563 -15.24 1.96 7.30
C HIS A 563 -15.84 2.06 5.89
N ASN A 564 -17.02 2.69 5.78
CA ASN A 564 -17.82 2.70 4.56
C ASN A 564 -17.18 3.43 3.36
N THR A 565 -16.33 4.44 3.58
CA THR A 565 -15.63 5.13 2.47
C THR A 565 -14.24 4.56 2.17
N VAL A 566 -13.66 3.75 3.07
CA VAL A 566 -12.36 3.09 2.85
C VAL A 566 -12.62 1.67 2.34
N LEU A 567 -12.74 0.67 3.22
CA LEU A 567 -13.05 -0.70 2.80
C LEU A 567 -14.37 -0.78 2.04
N GLY A 568 -15.41 -0.02 2.44
CA GLY A 568 -16.70 -0.06 1.75
C GLY A 568 -16.77 0.66 0.40
N ALA A 569 -15.71 1.36 -0.02
CA ALA A 569 -15.71 2.14 -1.27
C ALA A 569 -14.31 2.25 -1.91
N ALA A 570 -13.65 3.40 -1.76
CA ALA A 570 -12.42 3.73 -2.48
C ALA A 570 -11.26 2.77 -2.18
N GLY A 571 -11.10 2.39 -0.91
CA GLY A 571 -10.08 1.43 -0.48
C GLY A 571 -10.28 0.05 -1.11
N SER A 572 -11.53 -0.42 -1.24
CA SER A 572 -11.82 -1.68 -1.94
C SER A 572 -11.38 -1.64 -3.40
N SER A 573 -11.68 -0.56 -4.12
CA SER A 573 -11.28 -0.43 -5.51
C SER A 573 -9.75 -0.35 -5.67
N ILE A 574 -9.06 0.35 -4.76
CA ILE A 574 -7.58 0.39 -4.73
C ILE A 574 -7.01 -1.02 -4.51
N LEU A 575 -7.53 -1.77 -3.53
CA LEU A 575 -7.11 -3.16 -3.30
C LEU A 575 -7.40 -4.08 -4.49
N ASN A 576 -8.56 -3.93 -5.13
CA ASN A 576 -8.88 -4.67 -6.35
C ASN A 576 -7.87 -4.38 -7.46
N ALA A 577 -7.46 -3.11 -7.62
CA ALA A 577 -6.42 -2.73 -8.58
C ALA A 577 -5.05 -3.31 -8.21
N GLU A 578 -4.65 -3.31 -6.93
CA GLU A 578 -3.42 -3.95 -6.47
C GLU A 578 -3.39 -5.45 -6.80
N VAL A 579 -4.50 -6.14 -6.55
CA VAL A 579 -4.65 -7.56 -6.92
C VAL A 579 -4.52 -7.74 -8.42
N ALA A 580 -5.13 -6.87 -9.23
CA ALA A 580 -5.03 -6.92 -10.70
C ALA A 580 -3.58 -6.73 -11.19
N VAL A 581 -2.83 -5.78 -10.61
CA VAL A 581 -1.39 -5.61 -10.86
C VAL A 581 -0.63 -6.89 -10.55
N ILE A 582 -0.84 -7.45 -9.35
CA ILE A 582 -0.09 -8.63 -8.89
C ILE A 582 -0.49 -9.89 -9.67
N LYS A 583 -1.73 -10.02 -10.12
CA LYS A 583 -2.18 -11.10 -11.02
C LYS A 583 -1.76 -10.90 -12.48
N GLY A 584 -1.25 -9.72 -12.85
CA GLY A 584 -0.79 -9.43 -14.21
C GLY A 584 -1.93 -9.23 -15.20
N LEU A 585 -3.03 -8.64 -14.72
CA LEU A 585 -4.18 -8.28 -15.56
C LEU A 585 -4.02 -6.88 -16.18
N LEU A 586 -3.06 -6.08 -15.72
CA LEU A 586 -2.83 -4.68 -16.11
C LEU A 586 -1.55 -4.49 -16.91
#